data_AF-A0A821UGS9-F1
#
_entry.id   AF-A0A821UGS9-F1
#
_cell.length_a   1.000
_cell.length_b   1.000
_cell.length_c   1.000
_cell.angle_alpha   90.00
_cell.angle_beta   90.00
_cell.angle_gamma   90.00
#
_symmetry.space_group_name_H-M   'P 1'
#
loop_
_entity.id
_entity.type
_entity.pdbx_description
1 polymer ?
#
loop_
_entity_poly.entity_id
_entity_poly.type
_entity_poly.pdbx_seq_one_letter_code
_entity_poly.pdbx_strand_id
1 'polypeptide(L)'
;MSVIKFPSTRSYWSPKFGYVPISSTMPLNKFEKIKLSLHIHNNELPKPIGDPEHDRLYKIRPVIKHLNERFATVPMNQTFCG
;
A
#
# COMPACT_ATOMS: atom_id res chain seq x y z
N MET A 1 -3.70 6.13 6.31
CA MET A 1 -4.43 7.15 7.10
C MET A 1 -5.80 6.58 7.46
N SER A 2 -5.82 5.75 8.52
CA SER A 2 -6.86 4.74 8.77
C SER A 2 -7.78 5.14 9.93
N VAL A 3 -7.24 5.22 11.16
CA VAL A 3 -8.03 5.50 12.37
C VAL A 3 -8.32 7.00 12.52
N ILE A 4 -7.29 7.82 12.39
CA ILE A 4 -7.41 9.27 12.40
C ILE A 4 -7.42 9.72 10.94
N LYS A 5 -8.30 10.67 10.59
CA LYS A 5 -8.48 11.19 9.23
C LYS A 5 -8.12 12.66 9.20
N PHE A 6 -7.17 13.01 8.34
CA PHE A 6 -6.85 14.38 7.97
C PHE A 6 -7.07 14.57 6.47
N PRO A 7 -7.34 15.81 6.02
CA PRO A 7 -7.61 16.10 4.61
C PRO A 7 -6.44 15.78 3.68
N SER A 8 -5.20 15.81 4.18
CA SER A 8 -4.01 15.45 3.41
C SER A 8 -3.08 14.53 4.19
N THR A 9 -2.27 13.75 3.47
CA THR A 9 -1.23 12.90 4.10
C THR A 9 -0.16 13.76 4.78
N ARG A 10 0.21 14.91 4.20
CA ARG A 10 1.20 15.81 4.82
C ARG A 10 0.70 16.43 6.13
N SER A 11 -0.62 16.58 6.29
CA SER A 11 -1.22 17.19 7.49
C SER A 11 -0.86 16.46 8.79
N TYR A 12 -0.52 15.17 8.73
CA TYR A 12 -0.09 14.41 9.90
C TYR A 12 1.26 14.84 10.46
N TRP A 13 2.07 15.53 9.66
CA TRP A 13 3.34 16.15 10.06
C TRP A 13 3.21 17.65 10.33
N SER A 14 1.98 18.20 10.40
CA SER A 14 1.78 19.59 10.76
C SER A 14 2.29 19.86 12.19
N PRO A 15 3.05 20.93 12.44
CA PRO A 15 3.54 21.23 13.78
C PRO A 15 2.42 21.59 14.77
N LYS A 16 1.28 22.11 14.28
CA LYS A 16 0.17 22.58 15.12
C LYS A 16 -0.96 21.55 15.26
N PHE A 17 -1.28 20.84 14.19
CA PHE A 17 -2.41 19.91 14.13
C PHE A 17 -2.00 18.49 13.74
N GLY A 18 -0.70 18.20 13.64
CA GLY A 18 -0.21 16.89 13.25
C GLY A 18 -0.46 15.83 14.31
N TYR A 19 -0.24 14.58 13.92
CA TYR A 19 -0.36 13.46 14.83
C TYR A 19 1.02 13.07 15.33
N VAL A 20 1.31 13.39 16.59
CA VAL A 20 2.62 13.22 17.21
C VAL A 20 3.20 11.81 17.03
N PRO A 21 2.43 10.71 17.17
CA PRO A 21 2.98 9.37 16.92
C PRO A 21 3.48 9.14 15.48
N ILE A 22 2.87 9.77 14.47
CA ILE A 22 3.33 9.66 13.08
C ILE A 22 4.57 10.52 12.85
N SER A 23 4.56 11.78 13.30
CA SER A 23 5.67 12.70 13.08
C SER A 23 6.93 12.34 13.86
N SER A 24 6.78 11.75 15.06
CA SER A 24 7.90 11.25 15.88
C SER A 24 8.53 9.96 15.33
N THR A 25 7.74 9.09 14.70
CA THR A 25 8.25 7.81 14.15
C THR A 25 9.15 8.03 12.93
N MET A 26 8.77 8.94 12.03
CA MET A 26 9.53 9.20 10.81
C MET A 26 9.26 10.61 10.27
N PRO A 27 10.28 11.36 9.83
CA PRO A 27 10.06 12.67 9.21
C PRO A 27 9.39 12.56 7.84
N LEU A 28 8.59 13.57 7.48
CA LEU A 28 7.79 13.61 6.25
C LEU A 28 8.62 13.32 5.00
N ASN A 29 9.80 13.96 4.88
CA ASN A 29 10.67 13.80 3.71
C ASN A 29 11.14 12.35 3.53
N LYS A 30 11.36 11.61 4.63
CA LYS A 30 11.76 10.20 4.57
C LYS A 30 10.57 9.33 4.16
N PHE A 31 9.39 9.60 4.71
CA PHE A 31 8.15 8.92 4.31
C PHE A 31 7.88 9.07 2.81
N GLU A 32 7.99 10.29 2.29
CA GLU A 32 7.75 10.56 0.86
C GLU A 32 8.76 9.87 -0.06
N LYS A 33 10.04 9.86 0.33
CA LYS A 33 11.07 9.12 -0.41
C LYS A 33 10.77 7.63 -0.48
N ILE A 34 10.44 7.00 0.65
CA ILE A 34 10.08 5.57 0.70
C ILE A 34 8.85 5.29 -0.15
N LYS A 35 7.84 6.16 -0.07
CA LYS A 35 6.61 6.03 -0.86
C LYS A 35 6.89 6.09 -2.36
N LEU A 36 7.79 6.97 -2.80
CA LEU A 36 8.16 7.10 -4.21
C LEU A 36 9.02 5.94 -4.71
N SER A 37 9.89 5.39 -3.85
CA SER A 37 10.80 4.30 -4.20
C SER A 37 10.20 2.90 -4.01
N LEU A 38 8.91 2.78 -3.65
CA LEU A 38 8.27 1.50 -3.39
C LEU A 38 7.99 0.75 -4.70
N HIS A 39 8.88 -0.17 -5.05
CA HIS A 39 8.74 -1.06 -6.21
C HIS A 39 8.52 -2.50 -5.74
N ILE A 40 7.37 -3.06 -6.10
CA ILE A 40 6.97 -4.42 -5.72
C ILE A 40 7.44 -5.48 -6.73
N HIS A 41 7.65 -5.10 -7.98
CA HIS A 41 8.06 -5.98 -9.07
C HIS A 41 9.15 -5.34 -9.94
N ASN A 42 10.01 -6.15 -10.56
CA ASN A 42 10.99 -5.67 -11.54
C ASN A 42 10.30 -5.00 -12.74
N ASN A 43 10.74 -3.80 -13.09
CA ASN A 43 10.19 -2.97 -14.18
C ASN A 43 10.74 -3.33 -15.56
N GLU A 44 11.75 -4.20 -15.67
CA GLU A 44 12.39 -4.60 -16.94
C GLU A 44 11.67 -5.76 -17.66
N LEU A 45 10.82 -6.47 -16.94
CA LEU A 45 10.12 -7.65 -17.41
C LEU A 45 8.69 -7.46 -17.99
N PRO A 46 8.01 -6.28 -17.91
CA PRO A 46 6.66 -6.16 -18.45
C PRO A 46 6.68 -6.19 -19.97
N LYS A 47 5.73 -6.92 -20.55
CA LYS A 47 5.53 -7.01 -22.00
C LYS A 47 4.98 -5.70 -22.56
N PRO A 48 5.26 -5.37 -23.83
CA PRO A 48 4.76 -4.15 -24.46
C PRO A 48 3.23 -4.15 -24.59
N ILE A 49 2.67 -2.94 -24.72
CA ILE A 49 1.23 -2.74 -24.92
C ILE A 49 0.83 -3.36 -26.27
N GLY A 50 -0.13 -4.28 -26.25
CA GLY A 50 -0.58 -5.01 -27.44
C GLY A 50 -0.14 -6.48 -27.48
N ASP A 51 0.77 -6.89 -26.60
CA ASP A 51 1.10 -8.31 -26.40
C ASP A 51 -0.09 -9.04 -25.73
N PRO A 52 -0.49 -10.25 -26.18
CA PRO A 52 -1.55 -11.04 -25.54
C PRO A 52 -1.31 -11.32 -24.06
N GLU A 53 -0.05 -11.37 -23.63
CA GLU A 53 0.38 -11.63 -22.27
C GLU A 53 0.71 -10.33 -21.51
N HIS A 54 0.36 -9.17 -22.05
CA HIS A 54 0.50 -7.89 -21.36
C HIS A 54 -0.44 -7.79 -20.15
N ASP A 55 0.15 -7.86 -18.95
CA ASP A 55 -0.58 -7.64 -17.71
C ASP A 55 -0.48 -6.18 -17.25
N ARG A 56 -1.60 -5.45 -17.30
CA ARG A 56 -1.67 -4.06 -16.81
C ARG A 56 -1.34 -3.94 -15.31
N LEU A 57 -1.57 -5.00 -14.54
CA LEU A 57 -1.33 -5.03 -13.09
C LEU A 57 0.00 -5.69 -12.72
N TYR A 58 0.89 -5.92 -13.68
CA TYR A 58 2.17 -6.63 -13.49
C TYR A 58 2.94 -6.18 -12.24
N LYS A 59 3.03 -4.87 -12.02
CA LYS A 59 3.77 -4.27 -10.90
C LYS A 59 3.26 -4.68 -9.52
N ILE A 60 1.96 -4.98 -9.39
CA ILE A 60 1.31 -5.34 -8.11
C ILE A 60 0.86 -6.80 -8.06
N ARG A 61 0.92 -7.52 -9.18
CA ARG A 61 0.53 -8.93 -9.31
C ARG A 61 1.09 -9.86 -8.22
N PRO A 62 2.39 -9.79 -7.82
CA PRO A 62 2.90 -10.71 -6.81
C PRO A 62 2.25 -10.49 -5.44
N VAL A 63 1.92 -9.24 -5.10
CA VAL A 63 1.24 -8.90 -3.84
C VAL A 63 -0.19 -9.41 -3.87
N ILE A 64 -0.91 -9.19 -4.97
CA ILE A 64 -2.29 -9.70 -5.11
C ILE A 64 -2.30 -11.23 -4.98
N LYS A 65 -1.40 -11.92 -5.69
CA LYS A 65 -1.31 -13.38 -5.65
C LYS A 65 -1.02 -13.87 -4.23
N HIS A 66 -0.01 -13.31 -3.57
CA HIS A 66 0.36 -13.69 -2.22
C HIS A 66 -0.79 -13.44 -1.23
N LEU A 67 -1.45 -12.29 -1.30
CA LEU A 67 -2.58 -11.96 -0.43
C LEU A 67 -3.76 -12.92 -0.65
N ASN A 68 -4.11 -13.22 -1.90
CA ASN A 68 -5.20 -14.15 -2.20
C ASN A 68 -4.90 -15.57 -1.69
N GLU A 69 -3.68 -16.07 -1.91
CA GLU A 69 -3.25 -17.37 -1.38
C GLU A 69 -3.32 -17.39 0.15
N ARG A 70 -2.83 -16.35 0.82
CA ARG A 70 -2.89 -16.23 2.28
C ARG A 70 -4.32 -16.15 2.80
N PHE A 71 -5.17 -15.33 2.19
CA PHE A 71 -6.56 -15.19 2.64
C PHE A 71 -7.37 -16.45 2.40
N ALA A 72 -7.07 -17.24 1.35
CA ALA A 72 -7.68 -18.55 1.15
C ALA A 72 -7.34 -19.56 2.27
N THR A 73 -6.18 -19.42 2.93
CA THR A 73 -5.82 -20.28 4.07
C THR A 73 -6.52 -19.91 5.38
N VAL A 74 -7.07 -18.70 5.49
CA VAL A 74 -7.76 -18.25 6.70
C VAL A 74 -9.24 -18.62 6.58
N PRO A 75 -9.77 -19.50 7.44
CA PRO A 75 -11.19 -19.83 7.40
C PRO A 75 -12.01 -18.58 7.70
N MET A 76 -13.01 -18.31 6.85
CA MET A 76 -13.95 -17.23 7.07
C MET A 76 -14.90 -17.65 8.19
N ASN A 77 -14.55 -17.31 9.44
CA ASN A 77 -15.44 -17.56 10.57
C ASN A 77 -16.71 -16.72 10.39
N GLN A 78 -17.84 -17.39 10.10
CA GLN A 78 -19.18 -16.81 10.16
C GLN A 78 -19.56 -16.57 11.63
N THR A 79 -18.90 -15.63 12.30
CA THR A 79 -19.26 -15.25 13.66
C THR A 79 -19.40 -13.76 13.74
N PHE A 80 -20.46 -13.20 13.15
CA PHE A 80 -21.18 -12.00 13.63
C PHE A 80 -22.54 -11.93 12.91
N CYS A 81 -23.40 -12.92 13.20
CA CYS A 81 -24.85 -12.78 13.12
C CYS A 81 -25.37 -13.25 14.48
N GLY A 82 -25.56 -12.30 15.39
CA GLY A 82 -26.06 -12.48 16.74
C GLY A 82 -26.53 -11.15 17.26
#